data_AF-A0A924WR79-F1
#
_entry.id   AF-A0A924WR79-F1
#
_cell.length_a   1.000
_cell.length_b   1.000
_cell.length_c   1.000
_cell.angle_alpha   90.00
_cell.angle_beta   90.00
_cell.angle_gamma   90.00
#
_symmetry.space_group_name_H-M   'P 1'
#
loop_
_entity.id
_entity.type
_entity.pdbx_description
1 polymer ?
#
loop_
_entity_poly.entity_id
_entity_poly.type
_entity_poly.pdbx_seq_one_letter_code
_entity_poly.pdbx_strand_id
1 'polypeptide(L)'
;MITLDAGNVLLKPTHRKQLMARLKRAIRIGDRIGDFVMKITMRRTGRHVEMTAKVHDRFGNFDLRTRGTTWTDAFRTIVRDIFRQLHNHALRRAAFTAT
;
A
#
# COMPACT_ATOMS: atom_id res chain seq x y z
N MET A 1 -1.55 -4.39 10.42
CA MET A 1 -0.87 -3.14 10.85
C MET A 1 -0.37 -2.35 9.64
N ILE A 2 -0.51 -1.02 9.61
CA ILE A 2 0.06 -0.15 8.55
C ILE A 2 1.13 0.76 9.12
N THR A 3 2.27 0.85 8.45
CA THR A 3 3.32 1.84 8.73
C THR A 3 3.62 2.68 7.48
N LEU A 4 3.70 4.01 7.65
CA LEU A 4 4.14 4.94 6.60
C LEU A 4 5.42 5.65 7.05
N ASP A 5 6.48 5.36 6.32
CA ASP A 5 7.76 6.06 6.41
C ASP A 5 7.87 7.04 5.24
N ALA A 6 7.95 8.33 5.58
CA ALA A 6 8.02 9.40 4.58
C ALA A 6 9.45 9.70 4.10
N GLY A 7 10.48 9.09 4.72
CA GLY A 7 11.87 9.35 4.40
C GLY A 7 12.20 10.85 4.35
N ASN A 8 12.69 11.31 3.20
CA ASN A 8 13.02 12.71 2.91
C ASN A 8 11.89 13.47 2.15
N VAL A 9 10.68 12.92 2.10
CA VAL A 9 9.51 13.58 1.50
C VAL A 9 8.80 14.40 2.58
N LEU A 10 8.72 15.72 2.38
CA LEU A 10 8.02 16.60 3.30
C LEU A 10 6.50 16.38 3.22
N LEU A 11 5.94 15.71 4.22
CA LEU A 11 4.50 15.57 4.39
C LEU A 11 4.01 16.45 5.52
N LYS A 12 3.08 17.36 5.22
CA LYS A 12 2.31 18.05 6.25
C LYS A 12 1.52 17.03 7.08
N PRO A 13 1.27 17.27 8.37
CA PRO A 13 0.48 16.37 9.21
C PRO A 13 -0.88 16.01 8.60
N THR A 14 -1.53 16.98 7.94
CA THR A 14 -2.80 16.79 7.22
C THR A 14 -2.67 15.82 6.05
N HIS A 15 -1.58 15.90 5.26
CA HIS A 15 -1.32 14.94 4.18
C HIS A 15 -1.15 13.53 4.75
N ARG A 16 -0.38 13.37 5.85
CA ARG A 16 -0.20 12.07 6.50
C ARG A 16 -1.53 11.46 6.93
N LYS A 17 -2.43 12.26 7.51
CA LYS A 17 -3.79 11.83 7.87
C LYS A 17 -4.60 11.39 6.65
N GLN A 18 -4.56 12.14 5.55
CA GLN A 18 -5.27 11.80 4.32
C GLN A 18 -4.76 10.50 3.68
N LEU A 19 -3.43 10.33 3.63
CA LEU A 19 -2.79 9.11 3.15
C LEU A 19 -3.26 7.91 3.97
N MET A 20 -3.17 8.00 5.30
CA MET A 20 -3.62 6.95 6.20
C MET A 20 -5.11 6.64 6.07
N ALA A 21 -5.96 7.66 5.93
CA ALA A 21 -7.40 7.49 5.75
C ALA A 21 -7.73 6.67 4.48
N ARG A 22 -7.01 6.92 3.38
CA ARG A 22 -7.17 6.14 2.14
C ARG A 22 -6.68 4.69 2.32
N LEU A 23 -5.57 4.51 3.02
CA LEU A 23 -4.99 3.19 3.28
C LEU A 23 -5.83 2.35 4.27
N LYS A 24 -6.60 2.97 5.16
CA LYS A 24 -7.54 2.25 6.04
C LYS A 24 -8.55 1.39 5.27
N ARG A 25 -8.90 1.77 4.03
CA ARG A 25 -9.76 0.93 3.17
C ARG A 25 -9.05 -0.35 2.73
N ALA A 26 -7.74 -0.29 2.48
CA ALA A 26 -6.93 -1.48 2.18
C ALA A 26 -6.81 -2.40 3.40
N ILE A 27 -6.72 -1.84 4.62
CA ILE A 27 -6.77 -2.62 5.88
C ILE A 27 -7.99 -3.52 5.92
N ARG A 28 -9.19 -2.98 5.68
CA ARG A 28 -10.43 -3.78 5.79
C ARG A 28 -10.46 -4.97 4.84
N ILE A 29 -9.79 -4.88 3.69
CA ILE A 29 -9.66 -5.99 2.74
C ILE A 29 -8.60 -6.98 3.24
N GLY A 30 -7.43 -6.47 3.65
CA GLY A 30 -6.34 -7.27 4.21
C GLY A 30 -6.71 -8.02 5.50
N ASP A 31 -7.37 -7.37 6.46
CA ASP A 31 -7.80 -7.97 7.72
C ASP A 31 -8.79 -9.12 7.49
N ARG A 32 -9.61 -9.04 6.44
CA ARG A 32 -10.46 -10.19 6.05
C ARG A 32 -9.57 -11.37 5.66
N ILE A 33 -8.51 -11.14 4.90
CA ILE A 33 -7.58 -12.17 4.40
C ILE A 33 -6.78 -12.80 5.55
N GLY A 34 -6.42 -12.01 6.58
CA GLY A 34 -5.68 -12.43 7.77
C GLY A 34 -4.19 -12.08 7.72
N ASP A 35 -3.57 -11.89 8.89
CA ASP A 35 -2.15 -11.58 9.09
C ASP A 35 -1.62 -10.37 8.28
N PHE A 36 -2.47 -9.37 8.10
CA PHE A 36 -2.18 -8.25 7.22
C PHE A 36 -1.18 -7.25 7.83
N VAL A 37 -0.01 -7.14 7.24
CA VAL A 37 1.01 -6.13 7.55
C VAL A 37 1.40 -5.40 6.28
N MET A 38 1.33 -4.07 6.30
CA MET A 38 1.72 -3.23 5.16
C MET A 38 2.67 -2.13 5.59
N LYS A 39 3.83 -2.07 4.93
CA LYS A 39 4.82 -1.00 5.09
C LYS A 39 4.93 -0.20 3.80
N ILE A 40 4.67 1.09 3.87
CA ILE A 40 4.88 2.03 2.76
C ILE A 40 6.05 2.94 3.09
N THR A 41 7.00 3.01 2.17
CA THR A 41 8.18 3.88 2.26
C THR A 41 8.15 4.86 1.09
N MET A 42 8.47 6.12 1.38
CA MET A 42 8.55 7.20 0.39
C MET A 42 9.96 7.77 0.38
N ARG A 43 10.48 8.04 -0.82
CA ARG A 43 11.78 8.69 -0.99
C ARG A 43 11.75 9.63 -2.18
N ARG A 44 12.23 10.85 -2.00
CA ARG A 44 12.48 11.78 -3.10
C ARG A 44 13.89 11.55 -3.64
N THR A 45 13.98 11.35 -4.95
CA THR A 45 15.24 11.20 -5.70
C THR A 45 15.22 12.16 -6.88
N GLY A 46 15.92 13.28 -6.75
CA GLY A 46 15.90 14.38 -7.71
C GLY A 46 14.51 14.99 -7.87
N ARG A 47 14.01 15.03 -9.11
CA ARG A 47 12.68 15.56 -9.47
C ARG A 47 11.54 14.56 -9.30
N HIS A 48 11.83 13.35 -8.81
CA HIS A 48 10.83 12.30 -8.68
C HIS A 48 10.65 11.87 -7.23
N VAL A 49 9.45 11.38 -6.93
CA VAL A 49 9.13 10.67 -5.70
C VAL A 49 8.93 9.20 -6.03
N GLU A 50 9.67 8.37 -5.33
CA GLU A 50 9.52 6.92 -5.35
C GLU A 50 8.73 6.46 -4.12
N MET A 51 7.84 5.51 -4.33
CA MET A 51 7.10 4.84 -3.27
C MET A 51 7.26 3.34 -3.41
N THR A 52 7.46 2.68 -2.28
CA THR A 52 7.49 1.23 -2.17
C THR A 52 6.47 0.78 -1.15
N ALA A 53 5.69 -0.25 -1.47
CA ALA A 53 4.76 -0.89 -0.57
C ALA A 53 5.16 -2.36 -0.43
N LYS A 54 5.41 -2.80 0.80
CA LYS A 54 5.64 -4.19 1.15
C LYS A 54 4.43 -4.68 1.92
N VAL A 55 3.79 -5.74 1.44
CA VAL A 55 2.59 -6.32 2.05
C VAL A 55 2.84 -7.79 2.35
N HIS A 56 2.52 -8.18 3.58
CA HIS A 56 2.42 -9.55 4.04
C HIS A 56 0.98 -9.82 4.43
N ASP A 57 0.45 -10.96 3.97
CA ASP A 57 -0.82 -11.52 4.43
C ASP A 57 -0.73 -13.05 4.45
N ARG A 58 -1.81 -13.71 4.92
CA ARG A 58 -1.90 -15.17 5.00
C ARG A 58 -1.66 -15.90 3.67
N PHE A 59 -1.86 -15.26 2.53
CA PHE A 59 -1.71 -15.85 1.18
C PHE A 59 -0.36 -15.49 0.54
N GLY A 60 0.50 -14.77 1.25
CA GLY A 60 1.90 -14.56 0.90
C GLY A 60 2.34 -13.10 0.97
N ASN A 61 3.43 -12.84 0.26
CA ASN A 61 4.09 -11.54 0.22
C ASN A 61 3.97 -10.92 -1.16
N PHE A 62 3.82 -9.60 -1.21
CA PHE A 62 4.06 -8.85 -2.43
C PHE A 62 4.69 -7.48 -2.16
N ASP A 63 5.57 -7.10 -3.08
CA ASP A 63 6.24 -5.81 -3.07
C ASP A 63 5.85 -5.04 -4.33
N LEU A 64 5.47 -3.77 -4.14
CA LEU A 64 5.13 -2.85 -5.22
C LEU A 64 6.06 -1.65 -5.16
N ARG A 65 6.46 -1.15 -6.33
CA ARG A 65 7.28 0.04 -6.47
C ARG A 65 6.68 0.92 -7.56
N THR A 66 6.57 2.21 -7.29
CA THR A 66 6.15 3.19 -8.28
C THR A 66 6.95 4.47 -8.14
N ARG A 67 7.00 5.23 -9.23
CA ARG A 67 7.70 6.51 -9.32
C ARG A 67 6.76 7.53 -9.95
N GLY A 68 6.68 8.70 -9.33
CA GLY A 68 5.89 9.83 -9.79
C GLY A 68 6.71 11.13 -9.80
N THR A 69 6.21 12.14 -10.49
CA THR A 69 6.75 13.51 -10.42
C THR A 69 6.43 14.14 -9.07
N THR A 70 5.24 13.87 -8.53
CA THR A 70 4.83 14.27 -7.18
C THR A 70 4.57 13.07 -6.29
N TRP A 71 4.57 13.29 -4.97
CA TRP A 71 4.17 12.25 -4.03
C TRP A 71 2.70 11.85 -4.22
N THR A 72 1.83 12.79 -4.61
CA THR A 72 0.41 12.52 -4.83
C THR A 72 0.21 11.55 -5.99
N ASP A 73 0.97 11.72 -7.07
CA ASP A 73 0.89 10.86 -8.24
C ASP A 73 1.40 9.46 -7.93
N ALA A 74 2.58 9.36 -7.31
CA ALA A 74 3.12 8.09 -6.83
C ALA A 74 2.14 7.39 -5.88
N PHE A 75 1.50 8.15 -4.97
CA PHE A 75 0.55 7.59 -4.02
C PHE A 75 -0.70 7.04 -4.68
N ARG A 76 -1.29 7.77 -5.64
CA ARG A 76 -2.49 7.31 -6.35
C ARG A 76 -2.21 6.00 -7.09
N THR A 77 -1.06 5.92 -7.75
CA THR A 77 -0.65 4.72 -8.48
C THR A 77 -0.43 3.55 -7.53
N ILE A 78 0.38 3.72 -6.48
CA ILE A 78 0.68 2.60 -5.56
C ILE A 78 -0.57 2.11 -4.83
N VAL A 79 -1.48 3.01 -4.44
CA VAL A 79 -2.73 2.61 -3.78
C VAL A 79 -3.60 1.78 -4.72
N ARG A 80 -3.73 2.18 -5.99
CA ARG A 80 -4.47 1.39 -6.98
C ARG A 80 -3.87 0.00 -7.15
N ASP A 81 -2.54 -0.09 -7.22
CA ASP A 81 -1.84 -1.36 -7.42
C ASP A 81 -1.95 -2.27 -6.18
N ILE A 82 -1.89 -1.69 -4.98
CA ILE A 82 -2.16 -2.39 -3.71
C ILE A 82 -3.57 -2.99 -3.72
N PHE A 83 -4.59 -2.20 -4.07
CA PHE A 83 -5.98 -2.70 -4.11
C PHE A 83 -6.15 -3.83 -5.12
N ARG A 84 -5.55 -3.70 -6.31
CA ARG A 84 -5.59 -4.76 -7.33
C ARG A 84 -4.97 -6.05 -6.78
N GLN A 85 -3.81 -5.96 -6.14
CA GLN A 85 -3.12 -7.15 -5.65
C GLN A 85 -3.84 -7.80 -4.45
N LEU A 86 -4.38 -7.00 -3.53
CA LEU A 86 -5.21 -7.51 -2.44
C LEU A 86 -6.48 -8.18 -2.93
N HIS A 87 -7.10 -7.64 -3.99
CA HIS A 87 -8.25 -8.28 -4.61
C HIS A 87 -7.88 -9.65 -5.19
N ASN A 88 -6.72 -9.76 -5.86
CA ASN A 88 -6.23 -11.05 -6.35
C ASN A 88 -6.01 -12.06 -5.21
N HIS A 89 -5.45 -11.64 -4.07
CA HIS A 89 -5.29 -12.50 -2.89
C HIS A 89 -6.65 -12.91 -2.30
N ALA A 90 -7.62 -12.00 -2.24
CA ALA A 90 -8.98 -12.31 -1.81
C ALA A 90 -9.68 -13.33 -2.73
N LEU A 91 -9.48 -13.24 -4.04
CA LEU A 91 -10.01 -14.22 -5.00
C LEU A 91 -9.38 -15.60 -4.81
N ARG A 92 -8.05 -15.66 -4.62
CA ARG A 92 -7.35 -16.92 -4.31
C ARG A 92 -7.87 -17.58 -3.04
N ARG A 93 -8.15 -16.77 -2.01
CA ARG A 93 -8.81 -17.27 -0.80
C ARG A 93 -10.17 -17.88 -1.09
N ALA A 94 -11.02 -17.17 -1.84
CA ALA A 94 -12.36 -17.65 -2.16
C ALA A 94 -12.31 -18.98 -2.92
N ALA A 95 -11.40 -19.11 -3.89
CA ALA A 95 -11.16 -20.36 -4.61
C ALA A 95 -10.69 -21.49 -3.68
N PHE A 96 -9.75 -21.21 -2.77
CA PHE A 96 -9.25 -22.22 -1.82
C PHE A 96 -10.30 -22.69 -0.80
N THR A 97 -11.26 -21.84 -0.43
CA THR A 97 -12.30 -22.18 0.57
C THR A 97 -13.49 -22.93 -0.04
N ALA A 98 -13.61 -22.96 -1.37
CA ALA A 98 -14.69 -23.63 -2.10
C ALA A 98 -14.36 -25.10 -2.47
N THR A 99 -13.20 -25.60 -2.04
CA THR A 99 -12.75 -26.99 -2.19
C THR A 99 -12.78 -27.68 -0.84
#